data_AF-A0A077QLH0-F1
#
_entry.id   AF-A0A077QLH0-F1
#
_cell.length_a   1.000
_cell.length_b   1.000
_cell.length_c   1.000
_cell.angle_alpha   90.00
_cell.angle_beta   90.00
_cell.angle_gamma   90.00
#
_symmetry.space_group_name_H-M   'P 1'
#
loop_
_entity.id
_entity.type
_entity.pdbx_description
1 polymer ?
#
loop_
_entity_poly.entity_id
_entity_poly.type
_entity_poly.pdbx_seq_one_letter_code
_entity_poly.pdbx_strand_id
1 'polypeptide(L)' 'MKLTEKLKEIETVEKIDLLLFENTGHSLSWNLISRILNQKKIEKYSTWFVTGKIAPEAGQISPAIAHNGHMTTTL' A
#
# COMPACT_ATOMS: atom_id res chain seq x y z
N MET A 1 -4.82 3.14 -13.12
CA MET A 1 -3.97 2.22 -12.34
C MET A 1 -4.85 1.12 -11.79
N LYS A 2 -4.52 -0.14 -12.02
CA LYS A 2 -5.33 -1.27 -11.51
C LYS A 2 -5.00 -1.54 -10.05
N LEU A 3 -5.96 -2.10 -9.31
CA LEU A 3 -5.83 -2.43 -7.88
C LEU A 3 -4.64 -3.35 -7.58
N THR A 4 -4.41 -4.32 -8.46
CA THR A 4 -3.29 -5.26 -8.42
C THR A 4 -1.93 -4.57 -8.55
N GLU A 5 -1.84 -3.50 -9.34
CA GLU A 5 -0.60 -2.74 -9.48
C GLU A 5 -0.25 -2.00 -8.19
N LYS A 6 -1.25 -1.34 -7.57
CA LYS A 6 -1.05 -0.67 -6.28
C LYS A 6 -0.59 -1.63 -5.18
N LEU A 7 -1.17 -2.83 -5.13
CA LEU A 7 -0.76 -3.85 -4.15
C LEU A 7 0.67 -4.33 -4.39
N LYS A 8 1.06 -4.53 -5.64
CA LYS A 8 2.41 -4.96 -6.01
C LYS A 8 3.48 -3.94 -5.60
N GLU A 9 3.16 -2.65 -5.66
CA GLU A 9 4.06 -1.62 -5.14
C GLU A 9 4.25 -1.73 -3.62
N ILE A 10 3.17 -1.93 -2.87
CA ILE A 10 3.26 -2.09 -1.41
C ILE A 10 4.00 -3.39 -1.06
N GLU A 11 3.74 -4.49 -1.77
CA GLU A 11 4.47 -5.76 -1.63
C GLU A 11 5.98 -5.55 -1.81
N THR A 12 6.39 -4.79 -2.83
CA THR A 12 7.81 -4.54 -3.12
C THR A 12 8.49 -3.79 -1.97
N VAL A 13 7.78 -2.89 -1.29
CA VAL A 13 8.33 -2.07 -0.20
C VAL A 13 8.31 -2.79 1.14
N GLU A 14 7.17 -3.38 1.51
CA GLU A 14 6.98 -3.99 2.82
C GLU A 14 7.28 -5.50 2.85
N LYS A 15 7.63 -6.09 1.69
CA LYS A 15 7.86 -7.54 1.49
C LYS A 15 6.71 -8.38 2.07
N ILE A 16 5.49 -7.99 1.74
CA ILE A 16 4.28 -8.71 2.14
C ILE A 16 4.05 -9.86 1.17
N ASP A 17 3.64 -11.01 1.66
CA ASP A 17 3.38 -12.16 0.79
C ASP A 17 1.96 -12.09 0.20
N LEU A 18 1.81 -11.44 -0.96
CA LEU A 18 0.50 -11.36 -1.63
C LEU A 18 0.10 -12.71 -2.27
N LEU A 19 1.11 -13.52 -2.61
CA LEU A 19 1.00 -14.90 -3.10
C LEU A 19 0.15 -15.77 -2.16
N LEU A 20 0.31 -15.65 -0.84
CA LEU A 20 -0.52 -16.38 0.13
C LEU A 20 -2.03 -16.19 -0.14
N PHE A 21 -2.42 -14.98 -0.56
CA PHE A 21 -3.81 -14.65 -0.79
C PHE A 21 -4.28 -15.00 -2.20
N GLU A 22 -3.43 -14.82 -3.21
CA GLU A 22 -3.73 -15.24 -4.60
C GLU A 22 -3.90 -16.76 -4.70
N ASN A 23 -3.12 -17.54 -3.93
CA ASN A 23 -3.24 -19.00 -3.85
C ASN A 23 -4.55 -19.45 -3.19
N THR A 24 -5.27 -18.58 -2.48
CA THR A 24 -6.57 -18.92 -1.88
C THR A 24 -7.69 -18.98 -2.94
N GLY A 25 -7.39 -18.73 -4.22
CA GLY A 25 -8.35 -18.86 -5.33
C GLY A 25 -9.50 -17.84 -5.31
N HIS A 26 -9.50 -16.94 -4.33
CA HIS A 26 -10.51 -15.91 -4.16
C HIS A 26 -9.99 -14.63 -4.79
N SER A 27 -10.73 -14.09 -5.78
CA SER A 27 -10.47 -12.75 -6.32
C SER A 27 -10.23 -11.78 -5.18
N LEU A 28 -9.20 -10.94 -5.33
CA LEU A 28 -8.65 -10.04 -4.33
C LEU A 28 -9.77 -9.15 -3.74
N SER A 29 -10.40 -9.67 -2.69
CA SER A 29 -11.65 -9.13 -2.18
C SER A 29 -11.37 -7.89 -1.34
N TRP A 30 -12.29 -6.94 -1.31
CA TRP A 30 -12.14 -5.73 -0.49
C TRP A 30 -11.84 -6.04 0.98
N ASN A 31 -12.44 -7.09 1.55
CA ASN A 31 -12.15 -7.55 2.91
C ASN A 31 -10.69 -7.94 3.14
N LEU A 32 -10.07 -8.58 2.14
CA LEU A 32 -8.66 -8.95 2.20
C LEU A 32 -7.78 -7.69 2.16
N ILE A 33 -8.07 -6.78 1.24
CA ILE A 33 -7.37 -5.51 1.09
C ILE A 33 -7.46 -4.73 2.40
N SER A 34 -8.64 -4.66 3.00
CA SER A 34 -8.85 -4.03 4.30
C SER A 34 -8.00 -4.69 5.39
N ARG A 35 -7.85 -6.02 5.42
CA ARG A 35 -6.96 -6.71 6.38
C ARG A 35 -5.49 -6.39 6.15
N ILE A 36 -5.06 -6.29 4.89
CA ILE A 36 -3.70 -5.92 4.50
C ILE A 36 -3.44 -4.46 4.91
N LEU A 37 -4.33 -3.53 4.56
CA LEU A 37 -4.23 -2.11 4.90
C LEU A 37 -4.30 -1.86 6.42
N ASN A 38 -4.97 -2.72 7.18
CA ASN A 38 -5.03 -2.62 8.64
C ASN A 38 -3.75 -3.14 9.34
N GLN A 39 -2.79 -3.71 8.61
CA GLN A 39 -1.48 -4.00 9.18
C GLN A 39 -0.77 -2.69 9.53
N LYS A 40 -0.20 -2.57 10.74
CA LYS A 40 0.58 -1.38 11.16
C LYS A 40 1.66 -0.96 10.16
N LYS A 41 2.23 -1.93 9.44
CA LYS A 41 3.24 -1.72 8.39
C LYS A 41 2.68 -1.11 7.11
N ILE A 42 1.39 -1.32 6.82
CA ILE A 42 0.75 -0.94 5.57
C ILE A 42 -0.27 0.19 5.76
N GLU A 43 -0.72 0.44 6.99
CA GLU A 43 -1.67 1.50 7.36
C GLU A 43 -1.31 2.87 6.77
N LYS A 44 -0.02 3.21 6.73
CA LYS A 44 0.52 4.42 6.07
C LYS A 44 0.14 4.55 4.59
N TYR A 45 -0.07 3.43 3.89
CA TYR A 45 -0.47 3.43 2.48
C TYR A 45 -1.99 3.45 2.29
N SER A 46 -2.80 3.34 3.36
CA SER A 46 -4.26 3.22 3.27
C SER A 46 -4.90 4.39 2.49
N THR A 47 -4.60 5.63 2.86
CA THR A 47 -5.16 6.82 2.17
C THR A 47 -4.64 6.93 0.74
N TRP A 48 -3.37 6.65 0.48
CA TRP A 48 -2.87 6.60 -0.88
C TRP A 48 -3.55 5.51 -1.71
N PHE A 49 -3.84 4.38 -1.09
CA PHE A 49 -4.47 3.25 -1.76
C PHE A 49 -5.92 3.57 -2.13
N VAL A 50 -6.71 4.06 -1.17
CA VAL A 50 -8.14 4.35 -1.32
C VAL A 50 -8.39 5.61 -2.13
N THR A 51 -7.70 6.70 -1.80
CA THR A 51 -7.97 8.04 -2.36
C THR A 51 -6.99 8.46 -3.45
N GLY A 52 -5.86 7.75 -3.60
CA GLY A 52 -4.78 8.14 -4.53
C GLY A 52 -3.93 9.32 -4.06
N LYS A 53 -4.24 9.88 -2.88
CA LYS A 53 -3.54 11.04 -2.30
C LYS A 53 -2.65 10.60 -1.15
N ILE A 54 -1.57 11.32 -0.93
CA ILE A 54 -0.69 11.16 0.23
C ILE A 54 -0.97 12.28 1.23
N ALA A 55 -0.81 12.00 2.53
CA ALA A 55 -0.84 12.95 3.62
C ALA A 55 0.40 12.74 4.50
N PRO A 56 1.58 13.22 4.08
CA PRO A 56 2.84 12.99 4.79
C PRO A 56 2.81 13.56 6.22
N GLU A 57 2.08 14.66 6.44
CA GLU A 57 1.80 15.25 7.76
C GLU A 57 1.11 14.29 8.73
N ALA A 58 0.27 13.38 8.23
CA ALA A 58 -0.41 12.34 9.01
C ALA A 58 0.34 11.00 8.98
N GLY A 59 1.57 10.96 8.44
CA GLY A 59 2.33 9.73 8.25
C GLY A 59 1.78 8.81 7.15
N GLN A 60 0.85 9.31 6.33
CA GLN A 60 0.27 8.55 5.22
C GLN A 60 0.98 8.88 3.92
N ILE A 61 1.73 7.91 3.39
CA ILE A 61 2.61 8.11 2.24
C ILE A 61 2.33 7.04 1.19
N SER A 62 2.84 7.24 -0.03
CA SER A 62 2.81 6.22 -1.07
C SER A 62 3.99 5.25 -0.90
N PRO A 63 3.87 4.01 -1.40
CA PRO A 63 4.99 3.07 -1.41
C PRO A 63 6.21 3.63 -2.14
N ALA A 64 6.02 4.40 -3.21
CA ALA A 64 7.12 5.08 -3.90
C ALA A 64 7.94 5.99 -2.97
N ILE A 65 7.29 6.73 -2.06
CA ILE A 65 7.97 7.62 -1.09
C ILE A 65 8.63 6.81 0.02
N ALA A 66 7.96 5.78 0.51
CA ALA A 66 8.52 4.89 1.53
C ALA A 66 9.75 4.13 1.02
N HIS A 67 9.77 3.75 -0.26
CA HIS A 67 10.90 3.11 -0.92
C HIS A 67 12.08 4.06 -1.10
N ASN A 68 11.82 5.27 -1.63
CA ASN A 68 12.89 6.22 -1.92
C ASN A 68 13.42 6.96 -0.69
N GLY A 69 12.70 6.95 0.44
CA GLY A 69 13.05 7.70 1.66
C GLY A 69 13.12 9.23 1.46
N HIS A 70 12.91 9.71 0.23
CA HIS A 70 13.13 11.09 -0.16
C HIS A 70 11.81 11.84 -0.13
N MET A 71 11.51 12.41 1.03
CA MET A 71 10.58 13.52 1.13
C MET A 71 11.29 14.72 0.52
N THR A 72 11.24 14.88 -0.80
CA THR A 72 11.73 16.12 -1.43
C THR A 72 10.71 17.20 -1.07
N THR A 73 10.83 17.77 0.11
CA THR A 73 10.22 19.05 0.46
C THR A 73 10.94 20.09 -0.38
N THR A 74 10.48 20.30 -1.62
CA THR A 74 10.81 21.52 -2.34
C THR A 74 9.99 22.62 -1.69
N LEU A 75 10.64 23.36 -0.78
CA LEU A 75 10.17 24.64 -0.27
C LEU A 75 10.20 25.69 -1.39
#